data_AF-A0A066XYV2-F1
#
_entry.id   AF-A0A066XYV2-F1
#
_cell.length_a   1.000
_cell.length_b   1.000
_cell.length_c   1.000
_cell.angle_alpha   90.00
_cell.angle_beta   90.00
_cell.angle_gamma   90.00
#
_symmetry.space_group_name_H-M   'P 1'
#
loop_
_entity.id
_entity.type
_entity.pdbx_description
1 polymer ?
#
loop_
_entity_poly.entity_id
_entity_poly.type
_entity_poly.pdbx_seq_one_letter_code
_entity_poly.pdbx_strand_id
1 'polypeptide(L)'
;MAFRAFARYGARPRSTAPCRTPARRHRPSGPAFGSPRSGNLLHTASSESSKRGGRFIALQVLALGAIPLLAGYLLGRSASSAPSAASQGKLSRVEFANRRQMLRAADEISEALGKDAVSFDEDEIEMHGHSDWSTSNSSGRPVAIVYPRTTEDVSKIAKICNRRSVPMVPFGAGSSIEGNFSSPYSGICIDFVHMDKIIAFHPDE
;
A
#
# COMPACT_ATOMS: atom_id res chain seq x y z
N MET A 1 -51.75 4.42 15.27
CA MET A 1 -51.43 5.39 16.34
C MET A 1 -50.15 4.91 17.03
N ALA A 2 -49.20 5.81 17.34
CA ALA A 2 -47.77 5.62 17.69
C ALA A 2 -46.86 5.51 16.44
N PHE A 3 -46.24 6.55 15.86
CA PHE A 3 -45.48 7.74 16.31
C PHE A 3 -44.08 7.48 16.90
N ARG A 4 -43.07 7.66 16.01
CA ARG A 4 -41.69 8.19 16.16
C ARG A 4 -40.63 7.48 17.03
N ALA A 5 -39.50 7.18 16.38
CA ALA A 5 -38.17 7.67 16.79
C ALA A 5 -37.23 7.74 15.56
N PHE A 6 -37.18 8.91 14.91
CA PHE A 6 -36.20 9.25 13.86
C PHE A 6 -35.05 9.99 14.55
N ALA A 7 -33.87 9.39 14.61
CA ALA A 7 -32.67 10.06 15.11
C ALA A 7 -32.17 11.06 14.07
N ARG A 8 -32.33 12.36 14.37
CA ARG A 8 -31.75 13.47 13.61
C ARG A 8 -30.28 13.62 14.03
N TYR A 9 -29.34 13.23 13.17
CA TYR A 9 -27.95 13.69 13.29
C TYR A 9 -27.80 15.01 12.52
N GLY A 10 -27.31 16.02 13.25
CA GLY A 10 -27.26 17.41 12.82
C GLY A 10 -26.25 17.65 11.70
N ALA A 11 -26.70 18.40 10.70
CA ALA A 11 -25.86 18.99 9.66
C ALA A 11 -24.79 19.91 10.27
N ARG A 12 -23.51 19.68 9.90
CA ARG A 12 -22.43 20.64 10.11
C ARG A 12 -22.17 21.44 8.83
N PRO A 13 -21.83 22.74 8.93
CA PRO A 13 -21.66 23.60 7.75
C PRO A 13 -20.37 23.28 6.98
N ARG A 14 -20.49 23.39 5.65
CA ARG A 14 -19.41 23.24 4.65
C ARG A 14 -18.31 24.27 4.89
N SER A 15 -17.06 23.79 5.01
CA SER A 15 -15.84 24.62 4.94
C SER A 15 -15.24 24.48 3.55
N THR A 16 -15.31 25.55 2.75
CA THR A 16 -14.66 25.65 1.45
C THR A 16 -13.24 26.18 1.63
N ALA A 17 -12.23 25.31 1.48
CA ALA A 17 -10.84 25.73 1.32
C ALA A 17 -10.22 25.00 0.12
N PRO A 18 -9.54 25.71 -0.81
CA PRO A 18 -8.96 25.10 -2.01
C PRO A 18 -7.66 24.35 -1.71
N CYS A 19 -7.58 23.11 -2.20
CA CYS A 19 -6.42 22.24 -2.06
C CYS A 19 -5.28 22.72 -2.98
N ARG A 20 -4.21 23.26 -2.39
CA ARG A 20 -2.97 23.65 -3.09
C ARG A 20 -2.10 22.42 -3.34
N THR A 21 -1.73 22.24 -4.61
CA THR A 21 -0.78 21.24 -5.12
C THR A 21 0.60 21.37 -4.47
N PRO A 22 1.24 20.29 -3.99
CA PRO A 22 2.64 20.37 -3.59
C PRO A 22 3.56 20.26 -4.82
N ALA A 23 4.36 21.30 -5.01
CA ALA A 23 5.38 21.41 -6.02
C ALA A 23 6.59 20.50 -5.72
N ARG A 24 7.05 19.86 -6.81
CA ARG A 24 8.34 19.19 -7.06
C ARG A 24 9.52 19.83 -6.30
N ARG A 25 10.15 19.10 -5.37
CA ARG A 25 11.42 19.53 -4.74
C ARG A 25 12.63 18.99 -5.51
N HIS A 26 13.44 19.94 -5.96
CA HIS A 26 14.79 19.77 -6.48
C HIS A 26 15.78 19.36 -5.37
N ARG A 27 16.75 18.52 -5.76
CA ARG A 27 17.93 18.09 -4.99
C ARG A 27 18.95 19.24 -4.95
N PRO A 28 19.50 19.67 -3.79
CA PRO A 28 20.63 20.58 -3.78
C PRO A 28 21.96 19.84 -3.72
N SER A 29 22.85 20.34 -4.57
CA SER A 29 24.31 20.18 -4.62
C SER A 29 25.00 20.66 -3.32
N GLY A 30 26.12 20.02 -2.96
CA GLY A 30 26.87 20.28 -1.72
C GLY A 30 27.59 21.65 -1.68
N PRO A 31 28.20 22.02 -0.55
CA PRO A 31 29.00 23.23 -0.45
C PRO A 31 30.50 22.96 -0.49
N ALA A 32 31.18 23.95 -1.05
CA ALA A 32 32.60 24.09 -1.24
C ALA A 32 33.31 24.68 -0.01
N PHE A 33 34.59 24.33 0.08
CA PHE A 33 35.75 25.11 0.55
C PHE A 33 35.52 26.39 1.38
N GLY A 34 36.00 26.37 2.62
CA GLY A 34 36.34 27.53 3.43
C GLY A 34 37.70 27.33 4.09
N SER A 35 38.59 28.31 3.97
CA SER A 35 40.00 28.34 4.38
C SER A 35 40.20 28.88 5.82
N PRO A 36 41.43 28.86 6.39
CA PRO A 36 41.67 28.58 7.81
C PRO A 36 42.03 29.80 8.68
N ARG A 37 41.81 29.69 10.01
CA ARG A 37 42.49 30.46 11.08
C ARG A 37 42.54 29.57 12.33
N SER A 38 43.73 29.11 12.74
CA SER A 38 44.67 29.73 13.71
C SER A 38 44.26 29.53 15.16
N GLY A 39 45.08 28.78 15.90
CA GLY A 39 44.94 28.51 17.33
C GLY A 39 46.04 27.55 17.81
N ASN A 40 47.20 28.11 18.17
CA ASN A 40 48.30 27.40 18.82
C ASN A 40 47.89 26.90 20.21
N LEU A 41 48.45 25.76 20.65
CA LEU A 41 49.00 25.63 22.01
C LEU A 41 49.89 24.39 22.12
N LEU A 42 51.09 24.63 22.66
CA LEU A 42 52.15 23.68 22.91
C LEU A 42 51.73 22.62 23.94
N HIS A 43 52.26 21.40 23.81
CA HIS A 43 53.06 20.84 24.90
C HIS A 43 54.11 19.84 24.37
N THR A 44 55.28 20.00 24.94
CA THR A 44 56.54 19.30 24.73
C THR A 44 56.50 17.86 25.23
N ALA A 45 57.10 16.91 24.49
CA ALA A 45 57.83 15.79 25.08
C ALA A 45 58.81 15.21 24.05
N SER A 46 60.08 15.53 24.26
CA SER A 46 61.23 14.94 23.60
C SER A 46 61.41 13.49 24.06
N SER A 47 61.64 12.56 23.14
CA SER A 47 62.50 11.40 23.37
C SER A 47 62.92 10.84 22.01
N GLU A 48 64.17 11.10 21.65
CA GLU A 48 64.90 10.24 20.70
C GLU A 48 64.90 8.80 21.23
N SER A 49 64.83 7.81 20.33
CA SER A 49 65.81 6.72 20.26
C SER A 49 65.35 5.61 19.29
N SER A 50 66.10 5.50 18.18
CA SER A 50 66.66 4.24 17.68
C SER A 50 65.77 3.21 16.95
N LYS A 51 66.13 3.06 15.66
CA LYS A 51 66.20 1.81 14.87
C LYS A 51 64.93 1.28 14.19
N ARG A 52 64.71 1.76 12.96
CA ARG A 52 64.68 1.02 11.65
C ARG A 52 63.92 -0.33 11.49
N GLY A 53 63.27 -0.91 12.49
CA GLY A 53 62.61 -2.23 12.40
C GLY A 53 61.07 -2.23 12.33
N GLY A 54 60.39 -1.19 12.83
CA GLY A 54 58.93 -1.20 13.00
C GLY A 54 58.08 -0.91 11.75
N ARG A 55 58.66 -0.27 10.72
CA ARG A 55 57.90 0.13 9.52
C ARG A 55 57.55 -1.05 8.62
N PHE A 56 58.37 -2.10 8.61
CA PHE A 56 58.09 -3.31 7.83
C PHE A 56 56.98 -4.16 8.45
N ILE A 57 56.96 -4.28 9.78
CA ILE A 57 55.93 -5.06 10.50
C ILE A 57 54.56 -4.39 10.36
N ALA A 58 54.48 -3.07 10.50
CA ALA A 58 53.22 -2.33 10.34
C ALA A 58 52.63 -2.47 8.92
N LEU A 59 53.48 -2.46 7.88
CA LEU A 59 53.04 -2.68 6.49
C LEU A 59 52.61 -4.13 6.23
N GLN A 60 53.28 -5.11 6.84
CA GLN A 60 52.93 -6.53 6.71
C GLN A 60 51.57 -6.84 7.34
N VAL A 61 51.27 -6.28 8.52
CA VAL A 61 49.98 -6.50 9.20
C VAL A 61 48.81 -5.86 8.44
N LEU A 62 49.00 -4.67 7.85
CA LEU A 62 48.01 -4.02 6.98
C LEU A 62 47.76 -4.81 5.69
N ALA A 63 48.80 -5.33 5.06
CA ALA A 63 48.67 -6.14 3.85
C ALA A 63 47.99 -7.49 4.14
N LEU A 64 48.35 -8.17 5.23
CA LEU A 64 47.76 -9.45 5.63
C LEU A 64 46.31 -9.33 6.11
N GLY A 65 45.85 -8.15 6.57
CA GLY A 65 44.45 -7.91 6.89
C GLY A 65 43.61 -7.47 5.69
N ALA A 66 44.15 -6.60 4.83
CA ALA A 66 43.42 -6.04 3.70
C ALA A 66 43.18 -7.06 2.57
N ILE A 67 44.14 -7.97 2.33
CA ILE A 67 44.03 -8.97 1.27
C ILE A 67 42.90 -9.99 1.52
N PRO A 68 42.77 -10.65 2.68
CA PRO A 68 41.66 -11.57 2.94
C PRO A 68 40.31 -10.86 3.05
N LEU A 69 40.26 -9.60 3.52
CA LEU A 69 39.02 -8.80 3.50
C LEU A 69 38.58 -8.49 2.07
N LEU A 70 39.50 -8.09 1.20
CA LEU A 70 39.21 -7.82 -0.20
C LEU A 70 38.87 -9.11 -0.95
N ALA A 71 39.60 -10.19 -0.72
CA ALA A 71 39.30 -11.50 -1.31
C ALA A 71 37.94 -12.03 -0.84
N GLY A 72 37.63 -11.92 0.45
CA GLY A 72 36.32 -12.26 1.01
C GLY A 72 35.19 -11.38 0.46
N TYR A 73 35.45 -10.08 0.23
CA TYR A 73 34.48 -9.17 -0.39
C TYR A 73 34.24 -9.50 -1.87
N LEU A 74 35.29 -9.81 -2.63
CA LEU A 74 35.20 -10.16 -4.04
C LEU A 74 34.55 -11.54 -4.23
N LEU A 75 34.96 -12.53 -3.43
CA LEU A 75 34.36 -13.86 -3.45
C LEU A 75 32.91 -13.82 -2.94
N GLY A 76 32.64 -13.01 -1.92
CA GLY A 76 31.30 -12.70 -1.43
C GLY A 76 30.41 -12.06 -2.49
N ARG A 77 30.91 -11.12 -3.31
CA ARG A 77 30.15 -10.56 -4.45
C ARG A 77 29.89 -11.59 -5.55
N SER A 78 30.84 -12.47 -5.84
CA SER A 78 30.68 -13.51 -6.86
C SER A 78 29.75 -14.64 -6.41
N ALA A 79 29.82 -15.03 -5.13
CA ALA A 79 28.91 -16.01 -4.50
C ALA A 79 27.54 -15.40 -4.17
N SER A 80 27.44 -14.07 -4.06
CA SER A 80 26.18 -13.33 -4.05
C SER A 80 25.65 -13.09 -5.47
N SER A 81 25.84 -14.04 -6.37
CA SER A 81 24.81 -14.28 -7.37
C SER A 81 23.63 -14.84 -6.60
N ALA A 82 22.76 -13.94 -6.12
CA ALA A 82 21.45 -14.31 -5.60
C ALA A 82 20.88 -15.36 -6.54
N PRO A 83 20.31 -16.48 -6.05
CA PRO A 83 19.67 -17.45 -6.93
C PRO A 83 18.76 -16.63 -7.83
N SER A 84 19.08 -16.64 -9.12
CA SER A 84 18.21 -16.06 -10.14
C SER A 84 16.85 -16.61 -9.79
N ALA A 85 15.90 -15.72 -9.50
CA ALA A 85 14.50 -16.07 -9.27
C ALA A 85 13.93 -16.63 -10.58
N ALA A 86 14.46 -17.78 -10.98
CA ALA A 86 14.14 -18.51 -12.16
C ALA A 86 12.79 -19.15 -11.90
N SER A 87 11.85 -18.77 -12.77
CA SER A 87 10.41 -19.07 -12.76
C SER A 87 9.50 -18.12 -11.97
N GLN A 88 9.86 -16.85 -11.78
CA GLN A 88 8.79 -15.85 -11.86
C GLN A 88 8.32 -15.78 -13.32
N GLY A 89 7.39 -16.68 -13.66
CA GLY A 89 6.64 -16.61 -14.91
C GLY A 89 6.20 -15.16 -15.10
N LYS A 90 6.44 -14.61 -16.29
CA LYS A 90 6.08 -13.24 -16.64
C LYS A 90 4.57 -13.07 -16.41
N LEU A 91 4.19 -12.57 -15.22
CA LEU A 91 2.80 -12.33 -14.86
C LEU A 91 2.28 -11.33 -15.89
N SER A 92 1.43 -11.78 -16.80
CA SER A 92 0.76 -10.90 -17.75
C SER A 92 -0.03 -9.89 -16.93
N ARG A 93 0.27 -8.61 -17.13
CA ARG A 93 -0.46 -7.51 -16.47
C ARG A 93 -1.94 -7.67 -16.81
N VAL A 94 -2.77 -7.93 -15.79
CA VAL A 94 -4.22 -7.99 -15.95
C VAL A 94 -4.70 -6.60 -16.33
N GLU A 95 -5.32 -6.48 -17.49
CA GLU A 95 -5.98 -5.25 -17.93
C GLU A 95 -7.43 -5.28 -17.42
N PHE A 96 -7.73 -4.38 -16.49
CA PHE A 96 -9.08 -4.23 -15.97
C PHE A 96 -9.94 -3.37 -16.90
N ALA A 97 -11.25 -3.59 -16.83
CA ALA A 97 -12.24 -2.79 -17.52
C ALA A 97 -12.07 -1.29 -17.27
N ASN A 98 -12.41 -0.46 -18.26
CA ASN A 98 -12.54 0.98 -18.04
C ASN A 98 -13.84 1.31 -17.29
N ARG A 99 -13.95 2.54 -16.77
CA ARG A 99 -15.12 3.00 -15.99
C ARG A 99 -16.47 2.76 -16.69
N ARG A 100 -16.55 2.96 -18.01
CA ARG A 100 -17.78 2.74 -18.78
C ARG A 100 -18.16 1.26 -18.83
N GLN A 101 -17.19 0.36 -18.95
CA GLN A 101 -17.42 -1.08 -18.91
C GLN A 101 -17.82 -1.55 -17.50
N MET A 102 -17.25 -0.95 -16.45
CA MET A 102 -17.63 -1.23 -15.06
C MET A 102 -19.07 -0.82 -14.78
N LEU A 103 -19.50 0.38 -15.23
CA LEU A 103 -20.89 0.83 -15.11
C LEU A 103 -21.87 -0.11 -15.84
N ARG A 104 -21.54 -0.53 -17.07
CA ARG A 104 -22.34 -1.53 -17.79
C ARG A 104 -22.43 -2.88 -17.06
N ALA A 105 -21.40 -3.25 -16.31
CA ALA A 105 -21.44 -4.46 -15.50
C ALA A 105 -22.37 -4.29 -14.30
N ALA A 106 -22.35 -3.13 -13.65
CA ALA A 106 -23.27 -2.79 -12.57
C ALA A 106 -24.73 -2.76 -13.05
N ASP A 107 -24.99 -2.20 -14.24
CA ASP A 107 -26.33 -2.22 -14.87
C ASP A 107 -26.81 -3.66 -15.10
N GLU A 108 -25.95 -4.54 -15.65
CA GLU A 108 -26.31 -5.95 -15.86
C GLU A 108 -26.55 -6.70 -14.54
N ILE A 109 -25.80 -6.38 -13.49
CA ILE A 109 -26.04 -6.92 -12.15
C ILE A 109 -27.41 -6.44 -11.63
N SER A 110 -27.74 -5.16 -11.84
CA SER A 110 -29.04 -4.59 -11.47
C SER A 110 -30.20 -5.28 -12.20
N GLU A 111 -30.02 -5.61 -13.48
CA GLU A 111 -31.00 -6.39 -14.24
C GLU A 111 -31.13 -7.83 -13.73
N ALA A 112 -30.04 -8.46 -13.32
CA ALA A 112 -30.01 -9.86 -12.89
C ALA A 112 -30.52 -10.10 -11.45
N LEU A 113 -30.29 -9.15 -10.55
CA LEU A 113 -30.60 -9.26 -9.11
C LEU A 113 -31.75 -8.35 -8.67
N GLY A 114 -32.09 -7.33 -9.46
CA GLY A 114 -33.08 -6.31 -9.14
C GLY A 114 -32.43 -4.95 -8.86
N LYS A 115 -33.20 -3.88 -9.08
CA LYS A 115 -32.73 -2.50 -8.94
C LYS A 115 -32.25 -2.17 -7.53
N ASP A 116 -32.93 -2.71 -6.53
CA ASP A 116 -32.62 -2.48 -5.11
C ASP A 116 -31.32 -3.18 -4.66
N ALA A 117 -30.76 -4.07 -5.48
CA ALA A 117 -29.53 -4.78 -5.17
C ALA A 117 -28.28 -3.96 -5.55
N VAL A 118 -28.42 -2.85 -6.27
CA VAL A 118 -27.28 -2.04 -6.73
C VAL A 118 -27.50 -0.58 -6.37
N SER A 119 -26.53 0.02 -5.68
CA SER A 119 -26.51 1.45 -5.39
C SER A 119 -25.41 2.16 -6.17
N PHE A 120 -25.77 3.36 -6.62
CA PHE A 120 -24.89 4.32 -7.28
C PHE A 120 -24.78 5.63 -6.47
N ASP A 121 -25.25 5.61 -5.22
CA ASP A 121 -25.21 6.78 -4.34
C ASP A 121 -23.75 7.16 -4.02
N GLU A 122 -23.44 8.46 -4.14
CA GLU A 122 -22.08 8.95 -3.97
C GLU A 122 -21.59 8.83 -2.52
N ASP A 123 -22.47 9.03 -1.53
CA ASP A 123 -22.11 8.93 -0.11
C ASP A 123 -21.83 7.47 0.25
N GLU A 124 -22.66 6.54 -0.24
CA GLU A 124 -22.41 5.11 -0.05
C GLU A 124 -21.09 4.68 -0.71
N ILE A 125 -20.86 5.07 -1.98
CA ILE A 125 -19.60 4.77 -2.70
C ILE A 125 -18.38 5.27 -1.93
N GLU A 126 -18.48 6.46 -1.33
CA GLU A 126 -17.39 7.02 -0.53
C GLU A 126 -17.15 6.17 0.73
N MET A 127 -18.20 5.88 1.51
CA MET A 127 -18.11 5.07 2.74
C MET A 127 -17.58 3.65 2.50
N HIS A 128 -17.81 3.07 1.33
CA HIS A 128 -17.37 1.71 0.98
C HIS A 128 -16.07 1.69 0.18
N GLY A 129 -15.48 2.86 -0.11
CA GLY A 129 -14.23 2.99 -0.86
C GLY A 129 -13.01 3.36 -0.02
N HIS A 130 -13.21 3.82 1.22
CA HIS A 130 -12.13 4.18 2.14
C HIS A 130 -12.52 4.01 3.61
N SER A 131 -11.51 3.92 4.48
CA SER A 131 -11.66 3.90 5.93
C SER A 131 -11.06 5.17 6.53
N ASP A 132 -11.84 5.95 7.29
CA ASP A 132 -11.33 7.10 8.05
C ASP A 132 -10.22 6.72 9.05
N TRP A 133 -10.16 5.45 9.43
CA TRP A 133 -9.21 4.91 10.39
C TRP A 133 -7.93 4.36 9.74
N SER A 134 -7.83 4.39 8.42
CA SER A 134 -6.67 3.89 7.68
C SER A 134 -5.79 5.00 7.12
N THR A 135 -4.48 4.85 7.28
CA THR A 135 -3.49 5.69 6.58
C THR A 135 -3.15 5.17 5.18
N SER A 136 -3.67 3.99 4.81
CA SER A 136 -3.30 3.25 3.60
C SER A 136 -4.39 3.28 2.52
N ASN A 137 -5.32 4.22 2.61
CA ASN A 137 -6.41 4.34 1.63
C ASN A 137 -5.89 4.64 0.22
N SER A 138 -6.50 3.98 -0.75
CA SER A 138 -6.35 4.32 -2.16
C SER A 138 -7.24 5.50 -2.52
N SER A 139 -6.82 6.25 -3.55
CA SER A 139 -7.62 7.33 -4.14
C SER A 139 -8.76 6.81 -5.03
N GLY A 140 -8.78 5.51 -5.32
CA GLY A 140 -9.81 4.90 -6.14
C GLY A 140 -11.10 4.68 -5.36
N ARG A 141 -12.22 4.75 -6.08
CA ARG A 141 -13.57 4.48 -5.57
C ARG A 141 -14.26 3.43 -6.43
N PRO A 142 -15.10 2.58 -5.86
CA PRO A 142 -15.96 1.70 -6.65
C PRO A 142 -16.92 2.54 -7.51
N VAL A 143 -17.40 1.97 -8.62
CA VAL A 143 -18.41 2.63 -9.47
C VAL A 143 -19.83 2.42 -8.99
N ALA A 144 -20.04 1.37 -8.19
CA ALA A 144 -21.32 0.94 -7.65
C ALA A 144 -21.09 0.00 -6.46
N ILE A 145 -22.09 -0.09 -5.59
CA ILE A 145 -22.15 -1.06 -4.49
C ILE A 145 -23.24 -2.06 -4.80
N VAL A 146 -22.97 -3.33 -4.55
CA VAL A 146 -23.91 -4.42 -4.78
C VAL A 146 -24.17 -5.15 -3.47
N TYR A 147 -25.45 -5.40 -3.20
CA TYR A 147 -25.96 -6.01 -1.98
C TYR A 147 -26.55 -7.40 -2.25
N PRO A 148 -25.72 -8.46 -2.37
CA PRO A 148 -26.22 -9.82 -2.50
C PRO A 148 -27.00 -10.27 -1.27
N ARG A 149 -28.01 -11.13 -1.47
CA ARG A 149 -28.78 -11.74 -0.36
C ARG A 149 -28.54 -13.25 -0.22
N THR A 150 -28.06 -13.90 -1.27
CA THR A 150 -27.75 -15.33 -1.28
C THR A 150 -26.43 -15.64 -1.96
N THR A 151 -25.91 -16.85 -1.75
CA THR A 151 -24.69 -17.33 -2.41
C THR A 151 -24.86 -17.41 -3.94
N GLU A 152 -26.06 -17.67 -4.44
CA GLU A 152 -26.37 -17.66 -5.87
C GLU A 152 -26.22 -16.26 -6.47
N ASP A 153 -26.62 -15.21 -5.75
CA ASP A 153 -26.43 -13.83 -6.18
C ASP A 153 -24.94 -13.50 -6.32
N VAL A 154 -24.13 -13.88 -5.33
CA VAL A 154 -22.67 -13.72 -5.37
C VAL A 154 -22.07 -14.46 -6.56
N SER A 155 -22.54 -15.68 -6.85
CA SER A 155 -22.09 -16.45 -8.02
C SER A 155 -22.42 -15.75 -9.34
N LYS A 156 -23.62 -15.16 -9.46
CA LYS A 156 -24.00 -14.37 -10.64
C LYS A 156 -23.13 -13.13 -10.80
N ILE A 157 -22.94 -12.36 -9.73
CA ILE A 157 -22.07 -11.17 -9.71
C ILE A 157 -20.66 -11.55 -10.17
N ALA A 158 -20.08 -12.60 -9.58
CA ALA A 158 -18.74 -13.06 -9.93
C ALA A 158 -18.60 -13.45 -11.41
N LYS A 159 -19.60 -14.14 -11.98
CA LYS A 159 -19.62 -14.50 -13.40
C LYS A 159 -19.68 -13.26 -14.31
N ILE A 160 -20.48 -12.26 -13.94
CA ILE A 160 -20.62 -11.01 -14.71
C ILE A 160 -19.31 -10.21 -14.67
N CYS A 161 -18.73 -10.03 -13.49
CA CYS A 161 -17.48 -9.29 -13.30
C CYS A 161 -16.30 -9.99 -14.00
N ASN A 162 -16.20 -11.31 -13.88
CA ASN A 162 -15.15 -12.09 -14.53
C ASN A 162 -15.19 -11.98 -16.07
N ARG A 163 -16.39 -12.06 -16.67
CA ARG A 163 -16.55 -11.92 -18.13
C ARG A 163 -16.08 -10.56 -18.67
N ARG A 164 -16.18 -9.51 -17.86
CA ARG A 164 -15.83 -8.14 -18.25
C ARG A 164 -14.48 -7.67 -17.68
N SER A 165 -13.73 -8.52 -16.99
CA SER A 165 -12.50 -8.13 -16.28
C SER A 165 -12.73 -6.94 -15.33
N VAL A 166 -13.85 -6.93 -14.61
CA VAL A 166 -14.19 -5.92 -13.60
C VAL A 166 -13.66 -6.38 -12.24
N PRO A 167 -12.85 -5.55 -11.55
CA PRO A 167 -12.42 -5.83 -10.19
C PRO A 167 -13.61 -5.92 -9.23
N MET A 168 -13.57 -6.89 -8.33
CA MET A 168 -14.53 -7.03 -7.24
C MET A 168 -13.82 -6.75 -5.92
N VAL A 169 -14.41 -5.91 -5.09
CA VAL A 169 -13.88 -5.59 -3.76
C VAL A 169 -14.91 -6.01 -2.73
N PRO A 170 -14.63 -7.04 -1.90
CA PRO A 170 -15.56 -7.45 -0.85
C PRO A 170 -15.57 -6.43 0.29
N PHE A 171 -16.75 -6.17 0.83
CA PHE A 171 -16.97 -5.28 1.97
C PHE A 171 -17.81 -5.99 3.03
N GLY A 172 -17.39 -5.82 4.29
CA GLY A 172 -18.06 -6.37 5.47
C GLY A 172 -18.50 -5.25 6.40
N ALA A 173 -17.90 -5.15 7.60
CA ALA A 173 -18.25 -4.09 8.55
C ALA A 173 -17.51 -2.74 8.32
N GLY A 174 -16.58 -2.66 7.36
CA GLY A 174 -15.79 -1.45 7.11
C GLY A 174 -14.77 -1.08 8.19
N SER A 175 -14.56 -1.92 9.21
CA SER A 175 -13.69 -1.61 10.37
C SER A 175 -12.18 -1.83 10.13
N SER A 176 -11.76 -2.11 8.90
CA SER A 176 -10.34 -2.34 8.59
C SER A 176 -9.52 -1.05 8.69
N ILE A 177 -8.37 -1.13 9.35
CA ILE A 177 -7.38 -0.04 9.45
C ILE A 177 -6.27 -0.15 8.41
N GLU A 178 -6.15 -1.29 7.74
CA GLU A 178 -5.10 -1.57 6.74
C GLU A 178 -5.56 -1.28 5.30
N GLY A 179 -6.84 -0.90 5.12
CA GLY A 179 -7.38 -0.55 3.81
C GLY A 179 -7.80 -1.77 2.97
N ASN A 180 -8.21 -2.87 3.61
CA ASN A 180 -8.51 -4.14 2.91
C ASN A 180 -9.65 -4.03 1.88
N PHE A 181 -10.58 -3.09 2.09
CA PHE A 181 -11.69 -2.83 1.17
C PHE A 181 -11.44 -1.61 0.28
N SER A 182 -10.23 -1.06 0.28
CA SER A 182 -9.87 0.04 -0.61
C SER A 182 -9.89 -0.44 -2.06
N SER A 183 -10.35 0.42 -2.98
CA SER A 183 -10.55 0.06 -4.39
C SER A 183 -9.52 0.71 -5.33
N PRO A 184 -8.22 0.32 -5.32
CA PRO A 184 -7.17 1.00 -6.09
C PRO A 184 -7.40 0.96 -7.61
N TYR A 185 -8.10 -0.06 -8.11
CA TYR A 185 -8.44 -0.23 -9.52
C TYR A 185 -9.90 0.13 -9.84
N SER A 186 -10.58 0.85 -8.93
CA SER A 186 -12.04 1.00 -8.97
C SER A 186 -12.70 -0.40 -9.03
N GLY A 187 -13.84 -0.53 -9.72
CA GLY A 187 -14.59 -1.77 -9.85
C GLY A 187 -15.88 -1.73 -9.07
N ILE A 188 -16.34 -2.90 -8.63
CA ILE A 188 -17.63 -3.06 -7.94
C ILE A 188 -17.36 -3.49 -6.50
N CYS A 189 -17.94 -2.75 -5.56
CA CYS A 189 -17.91 -3.12 -4.15
C CYS A 189 -19.07 -4.09 -3.87
N ILE A 190 -18.79 -5.19 -3.19
CA ILE A 190 -19.79 -6.22 -2.85
C ILE A 190 -19.96 -6.18 -1.34
N ASP A 191 -21.07 -5.61 -0.88
CA ASP A 191 -21.40 -5.51 0.54
C ASP A 191 -22.28 -6.68 0.99
N PHE A 192 -21.75 -7.47 1.91
CA PHE A 192 -22.40 -8.65 2.46
C PHE A 192 -23.36 -8.34 3.63
N VAL A 193 -23.70 -7.07 3.90
CA VAL A 193 -24.59 -6.66 5.01
C VAL A 193 -25.94 -7.41 5.06
N HIS A 194 -26.46 -7.90 3.94
CA HIS A 194 -27.71 -8.66 3.89
C HIS A 194 -27.56 -10.19 3.96
N MET A 195 -26.33 -10.70 4.10
CA MET A 195 -26.02 -12.11 4.29
C MET A 195 -25.68 -12.41 5.76
N ASP A 196 -26.57 -12.02 6.68
CA ASP A 196 -26.37 -11.96 8.14
C ASP A 196 -27.01 -13.12 8.94
N LYS A 197 -27.51 -14.15 8.24
CA LYS A 197 -28.23 -15.27 8.88
C LYS A 197 -27.28 -16.21 9.62
N ILE A 198 -27.62 -16.54 10.86
CA ILE A 198 -27.01 -17.64 11.62
C ILE A 198 -27.51 -18.98 11.03
N ILE A 199 -26.61 -19.77 10.45
CA ILE A 199 -26.96 -21.04 9.77
C ILE A 199 -27.09 -22.21 10.75
N ALA A 200 -26.16 -22.31 11.70
CA ALA A 200 -26.16 -23.34 12.72
C ALA A 200 -25.49 -22.82 13.99
N PHE A 201 -25.89 -23.37 15.13
CA PHE A 201 -25.28 -23.10 16.43
C PHE A 201 -24.96 -24.44 17.10
N HIS A 202 -23.69 -24.67 17.41
CA HIS A 202 -23.16 -25.91 17.96
C HIS A 202 -22.59 -25.63 19.37
N PRO A 203 -23.41 -25.66 20.44
CA PRO A 203 -22.94 -25.35 21.79
C PRO A 203 -22.11 -26.48 22.44
N ASP A 204 -22.26 -27.72 21.95
CA ASP A 204 -21.73 -28.94 22.58
C ASP A 204 -20.67 -29.67 21.71
N GLU A 205 -20.21 -29.06 20.61
CA GLU A 205 -18.99 -29.46 19.89
C GLU A 205 -17.78 -28.65 20.39
#